data_AF-A0A2T4RYU0-F1
#
_entry.id   AF-A0A2T4RYU0-F1
#
_cell.length_a   1.000
_cell.length_b   1.000
_cell.length_c   1.000
_cell.angle_alpha   90.00
_cell.angle_beta   90.00
_cell.angle_gamma   90.00
#
_symmetry.space_group_name_H-M   'P 1'
#
loop_
_entity.id
_entity.type
_entity.pdbx_description
1 polymer ?
#
loop_
_entity_poly.entity_id
_entity_poly.type
_entity_poly.pdbx_seq_one_letter_code
_entity_poly.pdbx_strand_id
1 'polypeptide(L)' 'LLSGYDIFAQIANTDFSFPITIPVVDAGAILYRVPAMAEPVYQAMEDAIKSIQK' A
#
# COMPACT_ATOMS: atom_id res chain seq x y z
N LEU A 1 2.21 -16.81 0.48
CA LEU A 1 2.29 -15.89 1.64
C LEU A 1 1.50 -14.60 1.37
N LEU A 2 1.65 -13.94 0.22
CA LEU A 2 0.88 -12.72 -0.12
C LEU A 2 -0.41 -12.95 -0.92
N SER A 3 -0.72 -14.19 -1.30
CA SER A 3 -1.84 -14.55 -2.18
C SER A 3 -3.25 -14.34 -1.59
N GLY A 4 -3.35 -14.00 -0.30
CA GLY A 4 -4.62 -13.66 0.36
C GLY A 4 -4.80 -12.17 0.61
N TYR A 5 -3.90 -11.32 0.12
CA TYR A 5 -3.91 -9.88 0.32
C TYR A 5 -4.01 -9.17 -1.03
N ASP A 6 -4.80 -8.10 -1.08
CA ASP A 6 -4.96 -7.30 -2.29
C ASP A 6 -3.82 -6.26 -2.45
N ILE A 7 -3.35 -5.67 -1.34
CA ILE A 7 -2.38 -4.57 -1.35
C ILE A 7 -1.30 -4.79 -0.30
N PHE A 8 -0.07 -4.42 -0.65
CA PHE A 8 1.04 -4.29 0.30
C PHE A 8 1.27 -2.81 0.66
N ALA A 9 0.84 -2.40 1.85
CA ALA A 9 1.06 -1.05 2.36
C ALA A 9 2.38 -0.97 3.12
N GLN A 10 3.43 -0.44 2.51
CA GLN A 10 4.74 -0.33 3.13
C GLN A 10 4.90 1.01 3.87
N ILE A 11 5.56 0.96 5.03
CA ILE A 11 5.92 2.15 5.82
C ILE A 11 7.33 2.64 5.47
N ALA A 12 8.20 1.72 5.05
CA ALA A 12 9.55 2.00 4.62
C ALA A 12 9.88 1.11 3.43
N ASN A 13 10.55 1.70 2.44
CA ASN A 13 11.02 0.97 1.26
C ASN A 13 12.12 -0.01 1.68
N THR A 14 11.71 -1.26 1.87
CA THR A 14 12.59 -2.34 2.34
C THR A 14 12.80 -3.30 1.18
N ASP A 15 14.05 -3.68 0.94
CA ASP A 15 14.36 -4.68 -0.08
C ASP A 15 14.07 -6.07 0.50
N PHE A 16 13.02 -6.72 -0.01
CA PHE A 16 12.63 -8.04 0.43
C PHE A 16 13.33 -9.09 -0.43
N SER A 17 13.79 -10.16 0.20
CA SER A 17 14.43 -11.29 -0.50
C SER A 17 13.44 -12.14 -1.33
N PHE A 18 12.18 -11.72 -1.44
CA PHE A 18 11.12 -12.38 -2.21
C PHE A 18 10.39 -11.36 -3.09
N PRO A 19 9.90 -11.77 -4.28
CA PRO A 19 9.16 -10.87 -5.16
C PRO A 19 7.78 -10.55 -4.58
N ILE A 20 7.44 -9.26 -4.52
CA ILE A 20 6.09 -8.80 -4.19
C ILE A 20 5.27 -8.79 -5.48
N THR A 21 4.21 -9.62 -5.53
CA THR A 21 3.34 -9.78 -6.70
C THR A 21 2.06 -8.96 -6.63
N ILE A 22 1.79 -8.33 -5.49
CA ILE A 22 0.62 -7.48 -5.23
C ILE A 22 1.03 -6.01 -5.29
N PRO A 23 0.14 -5.08 -5.66
CA PRO A 23 0.48 -3.67 -5.73
C PRO A 23 0.97 -3.14 -4.38
N VAL A 24 2.04 -2.36 -4.45
CA VAL A 24 2.68 -1.73 -3.28
C VAL A 24 2.23 -0.29 -3.18
N VAL A 25 1.72 0.11 -2.01
CA VAL A 25 1.39 1.50 -1.69
C VAL A 25 2.34 1.97 -0.59
N ASP A 26 3.06 3.07 -0.85
CA ASP A 26 3.88 3.71 0.17
C ASP A 26 2.99 4.57 1.07
N ALA A 27 2.76 4.06 2.27
CA ALA A 27 1.98 4.74 3.30
C ALA A 27 2.83 5.68 4.16
N GLY A 28 4.16 5.50 4.13
CA GLY A 28 5.08 6.12 5.07
C GLY A 28 4.66 5.96 6.53
N ALA A 29 5.32 6.70 7.42
CA ALA A 29 4.89 6.81 8.82
C ALA A 29 3.78 7.85 9.04
N ILE A 30 3.33 8.50 7.97
CA ILE A 30 2.43 9.66 7.99
C ILE A 30 0.98 9.23 8.31
N LEU A 31 0.54 8.09 7.75
CA LEU A 31 -0.81 7.53 7.97
C LEU A 31 -1.20 7.42 9.45
N TYR A 32 -0.26 7.11 10.34
CA TYR A 32 -0.53 6.85 11.76
C TYR A 32 -0.42 8.09 12.65
N ARG A 33 0.06 9.22 12.12
CA ARG A 33 0.41 10.40 12.94
C ARG A 33 -0.43 11.63 12.63
N VAL A 34 -0.87 11.80 11.38
CA VAL A 34 -1.66 12.97 10.97
C VAL A 34 -2.79 12.55 10.03
N PRO A 35 -4.05 12.46 10.51
CA PRO A 35 -5.19 12.03 9.70
C PRO A 35 -5.41 12.88 8.43
N ALA A 36 -5.13 14.19 8.49
CA ALA A 36 -5.27 15.09 7.34
C ALA A 36 -4.22 14.84 6.23
N MET A 37 -3.08 14.25 6.56
CA MET A 37 -2.03 13.92 5.59
C MET A 37 -2.18 12.50 5.04
N ALA A 38 -3.18 11.76 5.51
CA ALA A 38 -3.47 10.39 5.08
C ALA A 38 -4.34 10.32 3.82
N GLU A 39 -5.06 11.40 3.50
CA GLU A 39 -5.93 11.50 2.32
C GLU A 39 -5.28 11.07 0.99
N PRO A 40 -4.07 11.53 0.60
CA PRO A 40 -3.43 11.07 -0.64
C PRO A 40 -3.09 9.57 -0.62
N VAL A 41 -2.84 9.00 0.56
CA VAL A 41 -2.55 7.58 0.69
C VAL A 41 -3.82 6.74 0.59
N TYR A 42 -4.94 7.21 1.14
CA TYR A 42 -6.23 6.55 0.97
C TYR A 42 -6.67 6.53 -0.50
N GLN A 43 -6.47 7.64 -1.23
CA GLN A 43 -6.72 7.69 -2.67
C GLN A 43 -5.85 6.68 -3.43
N ALA A 44 -4.55 6.62 -3.12
CA ALA A 44 -3.65 5.64 -3.73
C ALA A 44 -4.05 4.18 -3.43
N MET A 45 -4.57 3.89 -2.24
CA MET A 45 -5.13 2.58 -1.92
C MET A 45 -6.37 2.26 -2.74
N GLU A 46 -7.33 3.19 -2.84
CA GLU A 46 -8.52 2.98 -3.65
C GLU A 46 -8.19 2.71 -5.12
N ASP A 47 -7.26 3.48 -5.69
CA ASP A 47 -6.84 3.31 -7.08
C ASP A 47 -6.16 1.95 -7.29
N ALA A 48 -5.34 1.50 -6.32
CA ALA A 48 -4.75 0.18 -6.34
C ALA A 48 -5.82 -0.93 -6.30
N ILE A 49 -6.84 -0.85 -5.42
CA ILE A 49 -7.93 -1.84 -5.37
C ILE A 49 -8.72 -1.87 -6.69
N LYS A 50 -9.06 -0.69 -7.24
CA LYS A 50 -9.78 -0.58 -8.51
C LYS A 50 -9.00 -1.20 -9.67
N SER A 51 -7.66 -1.16 -9.63
CA SER A 51 -6.82 -1.79 -10.64
C SER A 51 -6.83 -3.33 -10.61
N ILE A 52 -7.09 -3.92 -9.44
CA ILE A 52 -7.15 -5.37 -9.22
C ILE A 52 -8.53 -5.94 -9.57
N GLN A 53 -9.61 -5.24 -9.23
CA GLN A 53 -11.01 -5.68 -9.46
C GLN A 53 -11.49 -5.56 -10.92
N LYS A 54 -10.59 -5.53 -11.91
CA LYS A 54 -10.94 -5.34 -13.32
C LYS A 54 -11.49 -6.61 -13.97
#